data_AF-A0ABD0ULJ6-F1
#
_entry.id   AF-A0ABD0ULJ6-F1
#
_cell.length_a   1.000
_cell.length_b   1.000
_cell.length_c   1.000
_cell.angle_alpha   90.00
_cell.angle_beta   90.00
_cell.angle_gamma   90.00
#
_symmetry.space_group_name_H-M   'P 1'
#
loop_
_entity.id
_entity.type
_entity.pdbx_description
1 polymer ?
#
loop_
_entity_poly.entity_id
_entity_poly.type
_entity_poly.pdbx_seq_one_letter_code
_entity_poly.pdbx_strand_id
1 'polypeptide(L)'
;MSSMAFSDSFLFCRFGVSIPSRTRRKRSAGDHVVHATAVGERRRRRPQNVEGEFFVDQRCIDCDTCRWMAPRTFSRVDNMSAVIEQPSSEEDRRRALQALLSCPTNSIHTEKPTKEIVHVQKSFPLAVDESRLPGIYYCGYHSEKSYGATAYLIVHPEGNILVDSPRYTEVLARNIEIFGGAKFMFLTHMDDVADHDKWSKRFGCKRILHSRDVSTH
;
A
#
# COMPACT_ATOMS: atom_id res chain seq x y z
N MET A 1 -52.10 -9.22 -23.48
CA MET A 1 -52.67 -7.90 -23.81
C MET A 1 -52.02 -6.88 -22.88
N SER A 2 -51.43 -5.84 -23.46
CA SER A 2 -50.74 -4.65 -22.90
C SER A 2 -49.59 -4.92 -21.92
N SER A 3 -48.31 -4.78 -22.27
CA SER A 3 -47.56 -3.63 -22.87
C SER A 3 -47.81 -2.30 -22.16
N MET A 4 -46.84 -1.86 -21.37
CA MET A 4 -46.48 -0.45 -21.22
C MET A 4 -44.97 -0.34 -21.08
N ALA A 5 -44.38 0.30 -22.09
CA ALA A 5 -43.00 0.76 -22.16
C ALA A 5 -42.97 2.26 -21.87
N PHE A 6 -41.92 2.75 -21.18
CA PHE A 6 -41.49 4.16 -21.13
C PHE A 6 -40.00 4.14 -20.78
N SER A 7 -39.09 4.11 -21.77
CA SER A 7 -38.51 5.20 -22.56
C SER A 7 -37.36 5.95 -21.86
N ASP A 8 -36.16 5.66 -22.35
CA ASP A 8 -34.93 6.42 -22.17
C ASP A 8 -35.10 7.91 -22.45
N SER A 9 -34.36 8.74 -21.73
CA SER A 9 -34.14 10.15 -22.10
C SER A 9 -32.70 10.54 -21.77
N PHE A 10 -31.84 10.35 -22.76
CA PHE A 10 -30.55 11.00 -22.88
C PHE A 10 -30.76 12.48 -23.22
N LEU A 11 -30.25 13.38 -22.38
CA LEU A 11 -30.21 14.81 -22.70
C LEU A 11 -28.85 15.17 -23.30
N PHE A 12 -28.83 15.29 -24.63
CA PHE A 12 -27.73 15.87 -25.41
C PHE A 12 -27.71 17.39 -25.24
N CYS A 13 -26.63 17.95 -24.70
CA CYS A 13 -26.35 19.38 -24.79
C CYS A 13 -25.30 19.62 -25.89
N ARG A 14 -25.74 20.20 -27.01
CA ARG A 14 -24.89 20.67 -28.11
C ARG A 14 -24.38 22.08 -27.79
N PHE A 15 -23.07 22.24 -27.65
CA PHE A 15 -22.39 23.51 -27.88
C PHE A 15 -21.25 23.30 -28.87
N GLY A 16 -21.42 23.90 -30.05
CA GLY A 16 -20.37 23.97 -31.07
C GLY A 16 -19.41 25.12 -30.77
N VAL A 17 -18.11 24.83 -30.77
CA VAL A 17 -17.07 25.84 -30.85
C VAL A 17 -16.02 25.35 -31.84
N SER A 18 -15.80 26.15 -32.88
CA SER A 18 -14.86 25.93 -33.96
C SER A 18 -13.41 26.07 -33.47
N ILE A 19 -12.56 25.09 -33.73
CA ILE A 19 -11.12 25.11 -33.39
C ILE A 19 -10.30 25.45 -34.64
N PRO A 20 -9.46 26.51 -34.64
CA PRO A 20 -8.58 26.79 -35.76
C PRO A 20 -7.36 25.88 -35.75
N SER A 21 -6.97 25.41 -36.94
CA SER A 21 -5.81 24.54 -37.18
C SER A 21 -4.50 25.30 -37.00
N ARG A 22 -3.68 24.88 -36.03
CA ARG A 22 -2.28 25.34 -35.90
C ARG A 22 -1.34 24.34 -36.56
N THR A 23 -0.59 24.83 -37.55
CA THR A 23 0.48 24.11 -38.23
C THR A 23 1.66 23.85 -37.28
N ARG A 24 2.06 22.58 -37.15
CA ARG A 24 3.18 22.16 -36.29
C ARG A 24 4.49 22.21 -37.08
N ARG A 25 5.32 23.20 -36.81
CA ARG A 25 6.72 23.27 -37.28
C ARG A 25 7.55 22.13 -36.66
N LYS A 26 8.29 21.38 -37.48
CA LYS A 26 9.30 20.40 -37.05
C LYS A 26 10.45 21.14 -36.35
N ARG A 27 10.87 20.66 -35.17
CA ARG A 27 12.17 21.02 -34.56
C ARG A 27 13.07 19.80 -34.59
N SER A 28 14.29 20.02 -35.06
CA SER A 28 15.38 19.05 -35.24
C SER A 28 15.92 18.56 -33.90
N ALA A 29 16.43 17.33 -33.92
CA ALA A 29 17.16 16.69 -32.84
C ALA A 29 18.41 17.49 -32.47
N GLY A 30 18.59 17.71 -31.18
CA GLY A 30 19.85 18.14 -30.57
C GLY A 30 20.19 17.14 -29.48
N ASP A 31 21.40 16.60 -29.56
CA ASP A 31 21.94 15.61 -28.62
C ASP A 31 22.03 16.20 -27.22
N HIS A 32 21.08 15.82 -26.35
CA HIS A 32 21.21 16.02 -24.92
C HIS A 32 21.91 14.80 -24.33
N VAL A 33 23.20 14.98 -24.06
CA VAL A 33 23.98 14.09 -23.20
C VAL A 33 23.30 14.07 -21.83
N VAL A 34 22.65 12.94 -21.51
CA VAL A 34 22.02 12.70 -20.21
C VAL A 34 23.11 12.39 -19.19
N HIS A 35 23.47 13.40 -18.39
CA HIS A 35 24.20 13.17 -17.15
C HIS A 35 23.34 12.29 -16.21
N ALA A 36 23.95 11.25 -15.65
CA ALA A 36 23.32 10.36 -14.68
C ALA A 36 22.72 11.19 -13.54
N THR A 37 21.39 11.19 -13.44
CA THR A 37 20.69 11.90 -12.36
C THR A 37 20.96 11.19 -11.04
N ALA A 38 21.54 11.95 -10.10
CA ALA A 38 21.75 11.53 -8.73
C ALA A 38 20.46 10.93 -8.15
N VAL A 39 20.62 9.86 -7.37
CA VAL A 39 19.57 9.31 -6.49
C VAL A 39 18.99 10.51 -5.71
N GLY A 40 17.74 10.89 -6.00
CA GLY A 40 17.17 12.12 -5.44
C GLY A 40 17.29 12.16 -3.91
N GLU A 41 17.55 13.34 -3.33
CA GLU A 41 17.87 13.55 -1.91
C GLU A 41 16.96 12.79 -0.93
N ARG A 42 15.69 12.57 -1.31
CA ARG A 42 14.70 11.82 -0.51
C ARG A 42 15.00 10.32 -0.34
N ARG A 43 15.89 9.74 -1.15
CA ARG A 43 16.31 8.32 -1.08
C ARG A 43 17.75 8.17 -0.56
N ARG A 44 18.27 9.17 0.15
CA ARG A 44 19.62 9.10 0.71
C ARG A 44 19.71 7.98 1.76
N ARG A 45 20.52 6.96 1.46
CA ARG A 45 20.86 5.87 2.38
C ARG A 45 21.37 6.43 3.70
N ARG A 46 20.91 5.87 4.82
CA ARG A 46 21.49 6.14 6.15
C ARG A 46 22.88 5.49 6.26
N PRO A 47 23.88 6.15 6.88
CA PRO A 47 25.20 5.55 7.08
C PRO A 47 25.19 4.31 7.98
N GLN A 48 24.14 4.12 8.78
CA GLN A 48 23.94 2.95 9.66
C GLN A 48 23.59 1.66 8.89
N ASN A 49 23.23 1.73 7.61
CA ASN A 49 23.00 0.52 6.83
C ASN A 49 24.32 -0.14 6.48
N VAL A 50 24.39 -1.47 6.55
CA VAL A 50 25.45 -2.21 5.87
C VAL A 50 25.39 -2.00 4.35
N GLU A 51 26.51 -2.19 3.68
CA GLU A 51 26.60 -2.12 2.22
C GLU A 51 25.73 -3.21 1.55
N GLY A 52 25.19 -2.92 0.36
CA GLY A 52 24.42 -3.87 -0.44
C GLY A 52 23.05 -3.34 -0.89
N GLU A 53 22.31 -4.18 -1.61
CA GLU A 53 21.12 -3.79 -2.36
C GLU A 53 20.03 -3.13 -1.51
N PHE A 54 19.70 -3.70 -0.35
CA PHE A 54 18.67 -3.16 0.53
C PHE A 54 19.20 -2.04 1.40
N PHE A 55 18.39 -1.01 1.61
CA PHE A 55 18.71 0.06 2.55
C PHE A 55 17.49 0.80 3.08
N VAL A 56 17.65 1.40 4.26
CA VAL A 56 16.70 2.34 4.85
C VAL A 56 17.20 3.78 4.67
N ASP A 57 16.32 4.70 4.28
CA ASP A 57 16.61 6.13 4.19
C ASP A 57 16.25 6.91 5.46
N GLN A 58 16.49 8.23 5.44
CA GLN A 58 16.29 9.13 6.58
C GLN A 58 14.82 9.46 6.88
N ARG A 59 13.85 9.00 6.06
CA ARG A 59 12.41 9.24 6.27
C ARG A 59 11.78 8.17 7.18
N CYS A 60 12.59 7.26 7.73
CA CYS A 60 12.13 6.25 8.66
C CYS A 60 11.59 6.92 9.94
N ILE A 61 10.39 6.53 10.35
CA ILE A 61 9.71 7.04 11.56
C ILE A 61 9.80 6.07 12.75
N ASP A 62 10.68 5.09 12.68
CA ASP A 62 10.89 4.08 13.75
C ASP A 62 9.67 3.22 14.13
N CYS A 63 8.70 3.05 13.21
CA CYS A 63 7.44 2.30 13.41
C CYS A 63 7.57 0.78 13.71
N ASP A 64 8.79 0.23 13.79
CA ASP A 64 9.08 -1.18 14.09
C ASP A 64 8.70 -2.23 13.01
N THR A 65 7.78 -1.93 12.08
CA THR A 65 7.23 -2.87 11.07
C THR A 65 8.27 -3.81 10.45
N CYS A 66 9.37 -3.26 9.92
CA CYS A 66 10.37 -4.07 9.23
C CYS A 66 11.17 -5.01 10.15
N ARG A 67 11.30 -4.67 11.43
CA ARG A 67 12.12 -5.42 12.39
C ARG A 67 11.44 -6.70 12.82
N TRP A 68 10.12 -6.71 13.01
CA TRP A 68 9.41 -7.96 13.29
C TRP A 68 9.11 -8.76 12.01
N MET A 69 8.98 -8.11 10.85
CA MET A 69 8.77 -8.83 9.57
C MET A 69 10.02 -9.55 9.06
N ALA A 70 11.18 -8.91 9.18
CA ALA A 70 12.47 -9.39 8.70
C ALA A 70 13.59 -9.09 9.71
N PRO A 71 13.56 -9.72 10.90
CA PRO A 71 14.46 -9.41 12.03
C PRO A 71 15.95 -9.67 11.74
N ARG A 72 16.25 -10.56 10.79
CA ARG A 72 17.63 -10.78 10.33
C ARG A 72 18.14 -9.60 9.50
N THR A 73 17.27 -8.99 8.70
CA THR A 73 17.65 -7.89 7.80
C THR A 73 17.67 -6.54 8.51
N PHE A 74 16.65 -6.26 9.34
CA PHE A 74 16.47 -4.92 9.92
C PHE A 74 16.55 -4.94 11.45
N SER A 75 17.27 -3.97 12.01
CA SER A 75 17.28 -3.70 13.45
C SER A 75 17.20 -2.20 13.72
N ARG A 76 16.99 -1.83 14.99
CA ARG A 76 16.96 -0.43 15.43
C ARG A 76 18.40 0.04 15.65
N VAL A 77 18.77 1.14 14.98
CA VAL A 77 20.07 1.81 15.14
C VAL A 77 19.82 3.32 15.12
N ASP A 78 20.23 4.02 16.18
CA ASP A 78 20.03 5.47 16.36
C ASP A 78 18.56 5.92 16.19
N ASN A 79 17.63 5.29 16.91
CA ASN A 79 16.19 5.61 16.91
C ASN A 79 15.50 5.51 15.54
N MET A 80 16.04 4.72 14.60
CA MET A 80 15.42 4.40 13.32
C MET A 80 15.82 2.99 12.90
N SER A 81 15.09 2.39 11.96
CA SER A 81 15.53 1.11 11.38
C SER A 81 16.70 1.29 10.42
N ALA A 82 17.61 0.31 10.40
CA ALA A 82 18.69 0.18 9.42
C ALA A 82 18.81 -1.28 8.98
N VAL A 83 19.37 -1.51 7.79
CA VAL A 83 19.78 -2.85 7.36
C VAL A 83 21.05 -3.24 8.09
N ILE A 84 21.01 -4.31 8.88
CA ILE A 84 22.16 -4.85 9.63
C ILE A 84 22.79 -6.06 8.92
N GLU A 85 22.03 -6.77 8.10
CA GLU A 85 22.49 -7.90 7.29
C GLU A 85 21.70 -7.86 5.97
N GLN A 86 22.38 -8.02 4.84
CA GLN A 86 21.68 -8.17 3.56
C GLN A 86 21.00 -9.53 3.50
N PRO A 87 19.80 -9.65 2.89
CA PRO A 87 19.13 -10.94 2.75
C PRO A 87 20.01 -11.96 2.01
N SER A 88 20.27 -13.12 2.64
CA SER A 88 21.17 -14.15 2.10
C SER A 88 20.44 -15.35 1.48
N SER A 89 19.12 -15.45 1.68
CA SER A 89 18.27 -16.52 1.15
C SER A 89 17.05 -15.95 0.42
N GLU A 90 16.37 -16.77 -0.38
CA GLU A 90 15.11 -16.41 -1.03
C GLU A 90 14.04 -16.02 0.00
N GLU A 91 13.98 -16.73 1.14
CA GLU A 91 13.03 -16.41 2.21
C GLU A 91 13.33 -15.06 2.85
N ASP A 92 14.60 -14.80 3.23
CA ASP A 92 15.00 -13.51 3.81
C ASP A 92 14.69 -12.37 2.84
N ARG A 93 14.96 -12.59 1.54
CA ARG A 93 14.70 -11.60 0.49
C ARG A 93 13.21 -11.33 0.34
N ARG A 94 12.38 -12.37 0.34
CA ARG A 94 10.91 -12.25 0.31
C ARG A 94 10.42 -11.47 1.53
N ARG A 95 10.88 -11.79 2.74
CA ARG A 95 10.52 -11.06 3.98
C ARG A 95 10.96 -9.60 3.93
N ALA A 96 12.16 -9.31 3.43
CA ALA A 96 12.64 -7.93 3.26
C ALA A 96 11.79 -7.13 2.26
N LEU A 97 11.36 -7.74 1.15
CA LEU A 97 10.45 -7.12 0.19
C LEU A 97 9.04 -6.94 0.75
N GLN A 98 8.56 -7.86 1.60
CA GLN A 98 7.29 -7.70 2.33
C GLN A 98 7.36 -6.54 3.32
N ALA A 99 8.47 -6.41 4.04
CA ALA A 99 8.75 -5.27 4.90
C ALA A 99 8.81 -3.95 4.10
N LEU A 100 9.43 -3.97 2.91
CA LEU A 100 9.46 -2.82 1.99
C LEU A 100 8.06 -2.35 1.62
N LEU A 101 7.17 -3.27 1.21
CA LEU A 101 5.77 -2.95 0.87
C LEU A 101 4.97 -2.44 2.07
N SER A 102 5.33 -2.89 3.27
CA SER A 102 4.62 -2.58 4.51
C SER A 102 5.16 -1.34 5.22
N CYS A 103 6.28 -0.76 4.76
CA CYS A 103 6.84 0.44 5.36
C CYS A 103 5.91 1.65 5.15
N PRO A 104 5.40 2.30 6.21
CA PRO A 104 4.40 3.36 6.09
C PRO A 104 4.91 4.57 5.30
N THR A 105 6.19 4.90 5.44
CA THR A 105 6.84 6.05 4.80
C THR A 105 7.58 5.71 3.49
N ASN A 106 7.50 4.45 3.04
CA ASN A 106 8.27 3.93 1.90
C ASN A 106 9.77 4.25 2.03
N SER A 107 10.33 4.02 3.22
CA SER A 107 11.73 4.31 3.56
C SER A 107 12.70 3.17 3.30
N ILE A 108 12.20 1.98 2.97
CA ILE A 108 13.00 0.82 2.62
C ILE A 108 13.09 0.76 1.09
N HIS A 109 14.30 0.55 0.58
CA HIS A 109 14.59 0.56 -0.85
C HIS A 109 15.47 -0.61 -1.24
N THR A 110 15.46 -0.90 -2.54
CA THR A 110 16.50 -1.66 -3.23
C THR A 110 17.27 -0.69 -4.13
N GLU A 111 18.55 -0.94 -4.40
CA GLU A 111 19.37 -0.12 -5.31
C GLU A 111 18.74 0.04 -6.69
N LYS A 112 18.09 -1.01 -7.17
CA LYS A 112 17.35 -1.01 -8.44
C LYS A 112 15.95 -1.57 -8.22
N PRO A 113 14.92 -1.06 -8.93
CA PRO A 113 13.59 -1.67 -8.87
C PRO A 113 13.64 -3.16 -9.23
N THR A 114 13.15 -4.02 -8.35
CA THR A 114 13.05 -5.46 -8.62
C THR A 114 11.69 -5.83 -9.21
N LYS A 115 11.67 -6.77 -10.17
CA LYS A 115 10.44 -7.37 -10.72
C LYS A 115 9.78 -8.34 -9.73
N GLU A 116 10.52 -8.82 -8.74
CA GLU A 116 10.03 -9.73 -7.69
C GLU A 116 8.90 -9.11 -6.88
N ILE A 117 8.87 -7.77 -6.78
CA ILE A 117 7.85 -7.04 -6.04
C ILE A 117 6.43 -7.43 -6.46
N VAL A 118 6.21 -7.71 -7.75
CA VAL A 118 4.90 -8.14 -8.29
C VAL A 118 4.44 -9.46 -7.67
N HIS A 119 5.37 -10.39 -7.41
CA HIS A 119 5.06 -11.67 -6.77
C HIS A 119 4.82 -11.47 -5.27
N VAL A 120 5.63 -10.63 -4.63
CA VAL A 120 5.48 -10.35 -3.19
C VAL A 120 4.15 -9.66 -2.89
N GLN A 121 3.68 -8.75 -3.76
CA GLN A 121 2.36 -8.14 -3.61
C GLN A 121 1.22 -9.17 -3.60
N LYS A 122 1.35 -10.28 -4.35
CA LYS A 122 0.36 -11.36 -4.37
C LYS A 122 0.37 -12.21 -3.11
N SER A 123 1.43 -12.14 -2.29
CA SER A 123 1.50 -12.90 -1.04
C SER A 123 0.60 -12.32 0.06
N PHE A 124 0.26 -11.03 0.00
CA PHE A 124 -0.59 -10.39 1.00
C PHE A 124 -2.09 -10.67 0.77
N PRO A 125 -2.90 -10.76 1.83
CA PRO A 125 -2.51 -10.68 3.24
C PRO A 125 -1.79 -11.97 3.71
N LEU A 126 -0.84 -11.83 4.63
CA LEU A 126 0.02 -12.93 5.11
C LEU A 126 -0.63 -13.66 6.29
N ALA A 127 -0.69 -14.99 6.28
CA ALA A 127 -1.13 -15.72 7.46
C ALA A 127 -0.23 -15.39 8.66
N VAL A 128 -0.83 -15.09 9.82
CA VAL A 128 -0.06 -14.78 11.04
C VAL A 128 0.52 -16.07 11.62
N ASP A 129 -0.34 -17.06 11.83
CA ASP A 129 0.02 -18.42 12.26
C ASP A 129 -1.12 -19.36 11.87
N GLU A 130 -0.97 -20.14 10.80
CA GLU A 130 -2.03 -21.05 10.33
C GLU A 130 -2.38 -22.15 11.34
N SER A 131 -1.43 -22.51 12.21
CA SER A 131 -1.60 -23.59 13.18
C SER A 131 -2.33 -23.15 14.44
N ARG A 132 -2.04 -21.92 14.92
CA ARG A 132 -2.57 -21.38 16.17
C ARG A 132 -3.69 -20.37 15.98
N LEU A 133 -3.68 -19.66 14.85
CA LEU A 133 -4.58 -18.54 14.52
C LEU A 133 -5.12 -18.69 13.09
N PRO A 134 -5.76 -19.82 12.74
CA PRO A 134 -6.32 -20.02 11.41
C PRO A 134 -7.33 -18.92 11.08
N GLY A 135 -7.28 -18.40 9.85
CA GLY A 135 -8.18 -17.35 9.39
C GLY A 135 -7.75 -15.93 9.77
N ILE A 136 -6.62 -15.73 10.47
CA ILE A 136 -6.09 -14.41 10.80
C ILE A 136 -4.89 -14.09 9.91
N TYR A 137 -5.02 -13.00 9.14
CA TYR A 137 -4.03 -12.56 8.18
C TYR A 137 -3.59 -11.13 8.45
N TYR A 138 -2.31 -10.85 8.34
CA TYR A 138 -1.72 -9.53 8.39
C TYR A 138 -1.74 -8.89 6.99
N CYS A 139 -2.32 -7.68 6.89
CA CYS A 139 -2.58 -7.04 5.59
C CYS A 139 -1.33 -6.41 4.94
N GLY A 140 -0.28 -6.10 5.69
CA GLY A 140 0.82 -5.28 5.17
C GLY A 140 0.38 -3.86 4.87
N TYR A 141 1.12 -3.22 3.96
CA TYR A 141 0.78 -1.91 3.38
C TYR A 141 0.39 -0.87 4.43
N HIS A 142 1.22 -0.68 5.45
CA HIS A 142 0.93 0.33 6.47
C HIS A 142 0.85 1.72 5.84
N SER A 143 0.19 2.65 6.53
CA SER A 143 0.02 4.02 6.09
C SER A 143 0.80 4.97 6.99
N GLU A 144 1.48 5.94 6.39
CA GLU A 144 2.03 7.09 7.11
C GLU A 144 0.95 7.89 7.85
N LYS A 145 -0.29 7.92 7.32
CA LYS A 145 -1.42 8.64 7.93
C LYS A 145 -1.90 8.05 9.25
N SER A 146 -1.55 6.79 9.54
CA SER A 146 -1.88 6.09 10.79
C SER A 146 -0.61 5.72 11.56
N TYR A 147 0.50 6.43 11.33
CA TYR A 147 1.79 6.18 11.99
C TYR A 147 2.30 4.74 11.94
N GLY A 148 1.82 3.94 10.97
CA GLY A 148 2.17 2.53 10.88
C GLY A 148 1.25 1.57 11.62
N ALA A 149 -0.02 1.91 11.86
CA ALA A 149 -1.02 0.97 12.38
C ALA A 149 -1.04 -0.36 11.62
N THR A 150 -1.16 -1.46 12.36
CA THR A 150 -1.04 -2.81 11.82
C THR A 150 -2.43 -3.37 11.53
N ALA A 151 -2.80 -3.44 10.25
CA ALA A 151 -4.10 -3.94 9.85
C ALA A 151 -4.13 -5.47 9.66
N TYR A 152 -5.27 -6.07 9.99
CA TYR A 152 -5.50 -7.51 9.87
C TYR A 152 -6.81 -7.83 9.14
N LEU A 153 -6.85 -8.94 8.42
CA LEU A 153 -8.06 -9.56 7.92
C LEU A 153 -8.38 -10.79 8.75
N ILE A 154 -9.58 -10.85 9.31
CA ILE A 154 -10.13 -12.02 9.98
C ILE A 154 -11.18 -12.65 9.06
N VAL A 155 -10.91 -13.86 8.60
CA VAL A 155 -11.86 -14.66 7.82
C VAL A 155 -12.87 -15.28 8.76
N HIS A 156 -14.16 -15.03 8.50
CA HIS A 156 -15.22 -15.42 9.40
C HIS A 156 -16.44 -15.94 8.62
N PRO A 157 -17.11 -17.04 9.06
CA PRO A 157 -18.25 -17.63 8.33
C PRO A 157 -19.41 -16.67 8.07
N GLU A 158 -19.64 -15.69 8.95
CA GLU A 158 -20.72 -14.70 8.81
C GLU A 158 -20.30 -13.43 8.04
N GLY A 159 -19.06 -13.39 7.57
CA GLY A 159 -18.47 -12.28 6.83
C GLY A 159 -17.21 -11.76 7.49
N ASN A 160 -16.17 -11.59 6.67
CA ASN A 160 -14.84 -11.21 7.14
C ASN A 160 -14.80 -9.81 7.76
N ILE A 161 -13.82 -9.60 8.63
CA ILE A 161 -13.59 -8.37 9.36
C ILE A 161 -12.22 -7.83 8.97
N LEU A 162 -12.16 -6.61 8.46
CA LEU A 162 -10.92 -5.85 8.30
C LEU A 162 -10.69 -5.04 9.58
N VAL A 163 -9.68 -5.41 10.36
CA VAL A 163 -9.26 -4.70 11.57
C VAL A 163 -8.26 -3.62 11.16
N ASP A 164 -8.52 -2.39 11.60
CA ASP A 164 -7.90 -1.16 11.15
C ASP A 164 -7.92 -1.01 9.62
N SER A 165 -7.24 0.01 9.10
CA SER A 165 -7.26 0.29 7.68
C SER A 165 -5.84 0.39 7.11
N PRO A 166 -5.40 -0.57 6.29
CA PRO A 166 -4.12 -0.46 5.59
C PRO A 166 -4.23 0.62 4.50
N ARG A 167 -3.10 1.11 4.01
CA ARG A 167 -3.07 1.96 2.82
C ARG A 167 -3.74 1.23 1.66
N TYR A 168 -4.69 1.88 1.00
CA TYR A 168 -5.42 1.25 -0.09
C TYR A 168 -4.49 1.00 -1.28
N THR A 169 -4.48 -0.24 -1.76
CA THR A 169 -3.93 -0.58 -3.08
C THR A 169 -4.88 -1.51 -3.80
N GLU A 170 -4.98 -1.36 -5.12
CA GLU A 170 -5.85 -2.21 -5.92
C GLU A 170 -5.41 -3.69 -5.89
N VAL A 171 -4.11 -3.94 -5.70
CA VAL A 171 -3.60 -5.32 -5.57
C VAL A 171 -4.07 -5.96 -4.27
N LEU A 172 -3.86 -5.30 -3.12
CA LEU A 172 -4.32 -5.82 -1.84
C LEU A 172 -5.85 -6.00 -1.82
N ALA A 173 -6.59 -5.04 -2.40
CA ALA A 173 -8.04 -5.14 -2.47
C ALA A 173 -8.51 -6.39 -3.23
N ARG A 174 -7.96 -6.66 -4.41
CA ARG A 174 -8.27 -7.89 -5.15
C ARG A 174 -7.86 -9.15 -4.40
N ASN A 175 -6.73 -9.11 -3.70
CA ASN A 175 -6.31 -10.28 -2.91
C ASN A 175 -7.31 -10.54 -1.78
N ILE A 176 -7.78 -9.51 -1.06
CA ILE A 176 -8.80 -9.66 -0.02
C ILE A 176 -10.15 -10.14 -0.60
N GLU A 177 -10.50 -9.79 -1.85
CA GLU A 177 -11.69 -10.33 -2.53
C GLU A 177 -11.62 -11.85 -2.71
N ILE A 178 -10.43 -12.42 -2.93
CA ILE A 178 -10.24 -13.87 -3.03
C ILE A 178 -10.60 -14.56 -1.71
N PHE A 179 -10.42 -13.87 -0.57
CA PHE A 179 -10.85 -14.34 0.75
C PHE A 179 -12.35 -14.12 1.03
N GLY A 180 -13.10 -13.51 0.10
CA GLY A 180 -14.51 -13.16 0.27
C GLY A 180 -14.77 -11.69 0.61
N GLY A 181 -13.77 -10.81 0.46
CA GLY A 181 -13.91 -9.38 0.75
C GLY A 181 -13.93 -9.10 2.26
N ALA A 182 -14.58 -8.00 2.66
CA ALA A 182 -14.83 -7.68 4.06
C ALA A 182 -16.26 -7.18 4.25
N LYS A 183 -16.99 -7.76 5.20
CA LYS A 183 -18.34 -7.32 5.58
C LYS A 183 -18.29 -6.22 6.64
N PHE A 184 -17.33 -6.30 7.54
CA PHE A 184 -17.11 -5.34 8.61
C PHE A 184 -15.71 -4.74 8.52
N MET A 185 -15.59 -3.51 8.97
CA MET A 185 -14.31 -2.87 9.25
C MET A 185 -14.33 -2.36 10.68
N PHE A 186 -13.47 -2.92 11.52
CA PHE A 186 -13.33 -2.51 12.91
C PHE A 186 -12.11 -1.60 13.03
N LEU A 187 -12.33 -0.33 13.30
CA LEU A 187 -11.29 0.69 13.45
C LEU A 187 -11.04 0.87 14.95
N THR A 188 -9.80 0.66 15.38
CA THR A 188 -9.44 0.68 16.81
C THR A 188 -9.50 2.09 17.38
N HIS A 189 -8.95 3.08 16.67
CA HIS A 189 -8.90 4.49 17.09
C HIS A 189 -9.14 5.45 15.92
N MET A 190 -9.40 6.73 16.24
CA MET A 190 -9.64 7.77 15.23
C MET A 190 -8.45 8.08 14.30
N ASP A 191 -7.22 7.78 14.73
CA ASP A 191 -5.98 7.94 13.96
C ASP A 191 -5.62 6.70 13.12
N ASP A 192 -6.28 5.57 13.36
CA ASP A 192 -6.04 4.30 12.65
C ASP A 192 -6.99 4.09 11.44
N VAL A 193 -7.53 5.20 10.90
CA VAL A 193 -8.58 5.20 9.87
C VAL A 193 -8.05 5.42 8.43
N ALA A 194 -6.76 5.17 8.19
CA ALA A 194 -6.12 5.49 6.92
C ALA A 194 -6.79 4.83 5.70
N ASP A 195 -7.31 5.62 4.74
CA ASP A 195 -7.99 5.14 3.53
C ASP A 195 -9.26 4.27 3.79
N HIS A 196 -9.83 4.33 4.99
CA HIS A 196 -11.03 3.56 5.39
C HIS A 196 -12.24 3.79 4.47
N ASP A 197 -12.34 4.98 3.87
CA ASP A 197 -13.37 5.37 2.89
C ASP A 197 -13.25 4.57 1.59
N LYS A 198 -12.03 4.38 1.08
CA LYS A 198 -11.77 3.61 -0.15
C LYS A 198 -12.11 2.14 0.05
N TRP A 199 -11.73 1.57 1.18
CA TRP A 199 -12.05 0.19 1.55
C TRP A 199 -13.55 -0.02 1.74
N SER A 200 -14.24 0.89 2.44
CA SER A 200 -15.70 0.85 2.58
C SER A 200 -16.40 0.97 1.24
N LYS A 201 -15.92 1.84 0.34
CA LYS A 201 -16.44 1.94 -1.03
C LYS A 201 -16.21 0.67 -1.85
N ARG A 202 -15.05 0.02 -1.70
CA ARG A 202 -14.68 -1.19 -2.46
C ARG A 202 -15.50 -2.41 -2.03
N PHE A 203 -15.70 -2.62 -0.73
CA PHE A 203 -16.34 -3.82 -0.19
C PHE A 203 -17.77 -3.62 0.29
N GLY A 204 -18.25 -2.38 0.39
CA GLY A 204 -19.52 -2.08 1.04
C GLY A 204 -19.51 -2.42 2.55
N CYS A 205 -18.33 -2.47 3.17
CA CYS A 205 -18.20 -2.92 4.55
C CYS A 205 -18.78 -1.89 5.53
N LYS A 206 -19.41 -2.39 6.59
CA LYS A 206 -19.89 -1.57 7.71
C LYS A 206 -18.71 -1.19 8.60
N ARG A 207 -18.46 0.12 8.74
CA ARG A 207 -17.41 0.65 9.62
C ARG A 207 -17.90 0.72 11.05
N ILE A 208 -17.10 0.21 11.98
CA ILE A 208 -17.33 0.17 13.42
C ILE A 208 -16.15 0.91 14.05
N LEU A 209 -16.43 1.94 14.84
CA LEU A 209 -15.46 2.74 15.58
C LEU A 209 -16.12 3.12 16.91
N HIS A 210 -15.31 3.25 17.96
CA HIS A 210 -15.83 3.67 19.27
C HIS A 210 -16.49 5.06 19.16
N SER A 211 -17.62 5.27 19.85
CA SER A 211 -18.42 6.50 19.69
C SER A 211 -17.68 7.79 20.05
N ARG A 212 -16.72 7.72 21.00
CA ARG A 212 -15.87 8.86 21.38
C ARG A 212 -14.82 9.20 20.33
N ASP A 213 -14.55 8.29 19.40
CA ASP A 213 -13.55 8.43 18.35
C ASP A 213 -14.18 8.82 17.01
N VAL A 214 -15.52 8.78 16.93
CA VAL A 214 -16.26 9.36 15.81
C VAL A 214 -16.19 10.87 15.93
N SER A 215 -15.23 11.48 15.24
CA SER A 215 -15.17 12.94 15.12
C SER A 215 -16.38 13.43 14.33
N THR A 216 -17.14 14.38 14.89
CA THR A 216 -18.16 15.14 14.16
C THR A 216 -17.45 16.18 13.29
N HIS A 217 -16.96 15.78 12.12
CA HIS A 217 -16.56 16.74 11.08
C HIS A 217 -17.66 16.81 10.02
#